data_AF-A0A119D0S8-F1
#
_entry.id   AF-A0A119D0S8-F1
#
_cell.length_a   1.000
_cell.length_b   1.000
_cell.length_c   1.000
_cell.angle_alpha   90.00
_cell.angle_beta   90.00
_cell.angle_gamma   90.00
#
_symmetry.space_group_name_H-M   'P 1'
#
loop_
_entity.id
_entity.type
_entity.pdbx_description
1 polymer ?
#
loop_
_entity_poly.entity_id
_entity_poly.type
_entity_poly.pdbx_seq_one_letter_code
_entity_poly.pdbx_strand_id
1 'polypeptide(L)'
;MVNSEVFLSDSLSTLITFAPESTLAQWEQVAMQLKNKGPHILNIGVAPNDVLSFIYPLEGNERAMGLDFRDNPAQWDSVQQARVMQKIFIQGPFKLIQGNKAIIGRMPIFSALL
;
A
#
# COMPACT_ATOMS: atom_id res chain seq x y z
N MET A 1 10.57 -6.55 7.12
CA MET A 1 9.52 -5.81 7.84
C MET A 1 9.72 -6.04 9.31
N VAL A 2 9.78 -4.96 10.06
CA VAL A 2 9.81 -4.93 11.53
C VAL A 2 8.52 -4.26 12.03
N ASN A 3 8.26 -4.35 13.33
CA ASN A 3 7.01 -3.86 13.92
C ASN A 3 6.70 -2.39 13.56
N SER A 4 7.72 -1.55 13.36
CA SER A 4 7.54 -0.14 12.98
C SER A 4 6.78 0.05 11.68
N GLU A 5 7.06 -0.72 10.63
CA GLU A 5 6.36 -0.54 9.34
C GLU A 5 4.90 -1.00 9.40
N VAL A 6 4.59 -1.96 10.28
CA VAL A 6 3.20 -2.36 10.57
C VAL A 6 2.43 -1.20 11.20
N PHE A 7 3.00 -0.55 12.21
CA PHE A 7 2.39 0.63 12.85
C PHE A 7 2.22 1.81 11.89
N LEU A 8 3.17 2.03 10.97
CA LEU A 8 3.05 3.07 9.96
C LEU A 8 1.92 2.78 8.95
N SER A 9 1.74 1.51 8.58
CA SER A 9 0.64 1.08 7.70
C SER A 9 -0.73 1.29 8.35
N ASP A 10 -0.83 1.01 9.66
CA ASP A 10 -2.04 1.24 10.46
C ASP A 10 -2.33 2.73 10.68
N SER A 11 -1.28 3.54 10.86
CA SER A 11 -1.41 5.00 10.94
C SER A 11 -1.94 5.57 9.62
N LEU A 12 -1.44 5.08 8.48
CA LEU A 12 -1.91 5.50 7.16
C LEU A 12 -3.37 5.08 6.90
N SER A 13 -3.75 3.84 7.25
CA SER A 13 -5.15 3.40 7.11
C SER A 13 -6.09 4.26 7.95
N THR A 14 -5.68 4.64 9.17
CA THR A 14 -6.42 5.56 10.04
C THR A 14 -6.62 6.92 9.36
N LEU A 15 -5.55 7.53 8.84
CA LEU A 15 -5.64 8.83 8.15
C LEU A 15 -6.56 8.79 6.92
N ILE A 16 -6.41 7.76 6.08
CA ILE A 16 -7.26 7.60 4.89
C ILE A 16 -8.73 7.38 5.29
N THR A 17 -8.99 6.66 6.37
CA THR A 17 -10.36 6.41 6.84
C THR A 17 -11.04 7.68 7.35
N PHE A 18 -10.32 8.52 8.10
CA PHE A 18 -10.89 9.73 8.71
C PHE A 18 -10.88 10.94 7.79
N ALA A 19 -9.91 11.04 6.88
CA ALA A 19 -9.71 12.22 6.05
C ALA A 19 -9.22 11.83 4.64
N PRO A 20 -10.00 11.05 3.87
CA PRO A 20 -9.56 10.47 2.59
C PRO A 20 -9.15 11.56 1.59
N GLU A 21 -10.00 12.56 1.38
CA GLU A 21 -9.76 13.61 0.38
C GLU A 21 -8.49 14.41 0.68
N SER A 22 -8.33 14.88 1.93
CA SER A 22 -7.17 15.69 2.30
C SER A 22 -5.88 14.87 2.38
N THR A 23 -5.96 13.60 2.81
CA THR A 23 -4.81 12.69 2.86
C THR A 23 -4.31 12.35 1.46
N LEU A 24 -5.21 12.03 0.52
CA LEU A 24 -4.85 11.68 -0.85
C LEU A 24 -4.44 12.92 -1.67
N ALA A 25 -5.05 14.10 -1.42
CA ALA A 25 -4.61 15.35 -2.04
C ALA A 25 -3.18 15.77 -1.63
N GLN A 26 -2.73 15.34 -0.44
CA GLN A 26 -1.37 15.57 0.08
C GLN A 26 -0.52 14.30 0.06
N TRP A 27 -0.85 13.36 -0.84
CA TRP A 27 -0.28 12.02 -0.85
C TRP A 27 1.25 12.01 -0.76
N GLU A 28 1.92 12.85 -1.55
CA GLU A 28 3.37 12.87 -1.63
C GLU A 28 4.01 13.26 -0.29
N GLN A 29 3.50 14.30 0.36
CA GLN A 29 3.99 14.72 1.68
C GLN A 29 3.71 13.65 2.75
N VAL A 30 2.50 13.07 2.76
CA VAL A 30 2.12 12.02 3.72
C VAL A 30 3.02 10.79 3.57
N ALA A 31 3.16 10.29 2.35
CA ALA A 31 3.94 9.10 2.06
C ALA A 31 5.45 9.33 2.29
N MET A 32 5.97 10.51 1.97
CA MET A 32 7.34 10.90 2.30
C MET A 32 7.60 10.85 3.81
N GLN A 33 6.69 11.42 4.62
CA GLN A 33 6.83 11.42 6.08
C GLN A 33 6.80 9.99 6.65
N LEU A 34 5.93 9.12 6.13
CA LEU A 34 5.88 7.71 6.55
C LEU A 34 7.13 6.95 6.13
N LYS A 35 7.61 7.13 4.90
CA LYS A 35 8.84 6.49 4.40
C LYS A 35 10.06 6.93 5.21
N ASN A 36 10.16 8.20 5.59
CA ASN A 36 11.26 8.71 6.42
C ASN A 36 11.27 8.07 7.83
N LYS A 37 10.10 7.69 8.36
CA LYS A 37 9.97 6.95 9.63
C LYS A 37 10.19 5.45 9.50
N GLY A 38 10.06 4.90 8.29
CA GLY A 38 10.21 3.47 7.99
C GLY A 38 11.35 3.22 7.02
N PRO A 39 12.62 3.17 7.48
CA PRO A 39 13.79 3.07 6.60
C PRO A 39 13.80 1.80 5.72
N HIS A 40 13.08 0.75 6.11
CA HIS A 40 12.95 -0.50 5.33
C HIS A 40 11.82 -0.46 4.29
N ILE A 41 11.03 0.61 4.23
CA ILE A 41 9.95 0.76 3.26
C ILE A 41 10.56 1.12 1.90
N LEU A 42 10.39 0.22 0.93
CA LEU A 42 10.81 0.44 -0.45
C LEU A 42 9.88 1.43 -1.17
N ASN A 43 8.58 1.15 -1.10
CA ASN A 43 7.52 2.02 -1.59
C ASN A 43 6.25 1.85 -0.74
N ILE A 44 5.38 2.85 -0.81
CA ILE A 44 4.03 2.85 -0.21
C ILE A 44 3.05 3.05 -1.36
N GLY A 45 1.94 2.32 -1.37
CA GLY A 45 0.89 2.52 -2.36
C GLY A 45 -0.51 2.43 -1.78
N VAL A 46 -1.45 3.09 -2.45
CA VAL A 46 -2.89 3.05 -2.12
C VAL A 46 -3.66 2.63 -3.36
N ALA A 47 -4.56 1.67 -3.18
CA ALA A 47 -5.31 1.07 -4.27
C ALA A 47 -6.83 1.06 -3.99
N PRO A 48 -7.51 2.21 -4.15
CA PRO A 48 -8.96 2.24 -4.15
C PRO A 48 -9.50 1.32 -5.25
N ASN A 49 -10.59 0.60 -4.96
CA ASN A 49 -11.19 -0.35 -5.92
C ASN A 49 -10.21 -1.40 -6.48
N ASP A 50 -9.20 -1.78 -5.68
CA ASP A 50 -8.13 -2.72 -6.02
C ASP A 50 -7.22 -2.27 -7.19
N VAL A 51 -7.27 -0.99 -7.57
CA VAL A 51 -6.42 -0.40 -8.63
C VAL A 51 -5.40 0.55 -8.01
N LEU A 52 -4.12 0.26 -8.19
CA LEU A 52 -3.03 1.08 -7.63
C LEU A 52 -3.05 2.50 -8.21
N SER A 53 -3.55 3.45 -7.43
CA SER A 53 -3.81 4.82 -7.86
C SER A 53 -2.82 5.82 -7.25
N PHE A 54 -2.10 5.41 -6.21
CA PHE A 54 -1.06 6.21 -5.57
C PHE A 54 0.14 5.32 -5.27
N ILE A 55 1.34 5.84 -5.53
CA ILE A 55 2.59 5.21 -5.14
C ILE A 55 3.63 6.26 -4.74
N TYR A 56 4.49 5.95 -3.78
CA TYR A 56 5.62 6.78 -3.40
C TYR A 56 6.84 5.92 -3.05
N PRO A 57 8.05 6.28 -3.53
CA PRO A 57 8.30 7.32 -4.53
C PRO A 57 7.69 6.93 -5.89
N LEU A 58 7.23 7.91 -6.68
CA LEU A 58 6.78 7.63 -8.04
C LEU A 58 7.95 7.26 -8.95
N GLU A 59 9.07 7.99 -8.80
CA GLU A 59 10.30 7.73 -9.54
C GLU A 59 10.75 6.27 -9.40
N GLY A 60 10.89 5.58 -10.53
CA GLY A 60 11.27 4.18 -10.61
C GLY A 60 10.13 3.18 -10.34
N ASN A 61 8.93 3.66 -9.99
CA ASN A 61 7.75 2.83 -9.74
C ASN A 61 6.57 3.10 -10.68
N GLU A 62 6.76 3.93 -11.72
CA GLU A 62 5.72 4.40 -12.65
C GLU A 62 4.95 3.25 -13.29
N ARG A 63 5.64 2.16 -13.62
CA ARG A 63 5.05 0.97 -14.25
C ARG A 63 4.03 0.22 -13.38
N ALA A 64 3.97 0.49 -12.08
CA ALA A 64 2.96 -0.11 -11.21
C ALA A 64 1.68 0.73 -11.14
N MET A 65 1.70 2.01 -11.54
CA MET A 65 0.52 2.85 -11.54
C MET A 65 -0.56 2.29 -12.48
N GLY A 66 -1.80 2.29 -12.01
CA GLY A 66 -2.93 1.71 -12.74
C GLY A 66 -2.99 0.18 -12.71
N LEU A 67 -2.09 -0.50 -11.99
CA LEU A 67 -2.17 -1.94 -11.81
C LEU A 67 -3.48 -2.31 -11.12
N ASP A 68 -4.33 -3.04 -11.84
CA ASP A 68 -5.45 -3.75 -11.26
C ASP A 68 -4.95 -5.05 -10.63
N PHE A 69 -5.11 -5.20 -9.32
CA PHE A 69 -4.66 -6.41 -8.64
C PHE A 69 -5.43 -7.66 -9.06
N ARG A 70 -6.65 -7.53 -9.60
CA ARG A 70 -7.47 -8.66 -10.08
C ARG A 70 -6.84 -9.34 -11.29
N ASP A 71 -6.08 -8.58 -12.09
CA ASP A 71 -5.35 -9.09 -13.27
C ASP A 71 -3.97 -9.65 -12.90
N ASN A 72 -3.59 -9.62 -11.62
CA ASN A 72 -2.34 -10.16 -11.11
C ASN A 72 -2.58 -11.24 -10.05
N PRO A 73 -2.81 -12.51 -10.46
CA PRO A 73 -3.18 -13.60 -9.56
C PRO A 73 -2.22 -13.79 -8.38
N ALA A 74 -0.92 -13.57 -8.61
CA ALA A 74 0.09 -13.71 -7.57
C ALA A 74 -0.11 -12.70 -6.43
N GLN A 75 -0.49 -11.46 -6.74
CA GLN A 75 -0.74 -10.44 -5.72
C GLN A 75 -2.20 -10.40 -5.26
N TRP A 76 -3.15 -10.85 -6.10
CA TRP A 76 -4.58 -10.85 -5.79
C TRP A 76 -4.92 -11.64 -4.54
N ASP A 77 -4.33 -12.83 -4.36
CA ASP A 77 -4.56 -13.65 -3.16
C ASP A 77 -4.23 -12.85 -1.88
N SER A 78 -3.07 -12.17 -1.84
CA SER A 78 -2.71 -11.34 -0.68
C SER A 78 -3.69 -10.20 -0.41
N VAL A 79 -4.32 -9.63 -1.44
CA VAL A 79 -5.35 -8.60 -1.30
C VAL A 79 -6.61 -9.21 -0.68
N GLN A 80 -7.02 -10.39 -1.16
CA GLN A 80 -8.18 -11.09 -0.63
C GLN A 80 -7.97 -11.55 0.82
N GLN A 81 -6.80 -12.09 1.15
CA GLN A 81 -6.47 -12.49 2.52
C GLN A 81 -6.51 -11.29 3.47
N ALA A 82 -5.90 -10.17 3.09
CA ALA A 82 -5.97 -8.93 3.88
C ALA A 82 -7.43 -8.50 4.12
N ARG A 83 -8.26 -8.52 3.07
CA ARG A 83 -9.69 -8.16 3.14
C ARG A 83 -10.45 -9.08 4.09
N VAL A 84 -10.32 -10.40 3.96
CA VAL A 84 -11.03 -11.38 4.78
C VAL A 84 -10.59 -11.30 6.25
N MET A 85 -9.29 -11.15 6.50
CA MET A 85 -8.76 -11.10 7.86
C MET A 85 -9.03 -9.77 8.57
N GLN A 86 -9.34 -8.70 7.81
CA GLN A 86 -9.48 -7.33 8.30
C GLN A 86 -8.27 -6.86 9.13
N LYS A 87 -7.09 -7.37 8.80
CA LYS A 87 -5.82 -7.11 9.46
C LYS A 87 -4.73 -7.01 8.42
N ILE A 88 -3.58 -6.47 8.82
CA ILE A 88 -2.41 -6.51 7.94
C ILE A 88 -2.09 -7.94 7.53
N PHE A 89 -1.97 -8.17 6.22
CA PHE A 89 -1.51 -9.44 5.67
C PHE A 89 -0.15 -9.25 5.01
N ILE A 90 0.77 -10.16 5.31
CA ILE A 90 2.16 -10.05 4.89
C ILE A 90 2.49 -11.27 4.03
N GLN A 91 2.94 -11.04 2.79
CA GLN A 91 3.31 -12.12 1.89
C GLN A 91 4.52 -11.73 1.03
N GLY A 92 5.28 -12.75 0.60
CA GLY A 92 6.42 -12.59 -0.28
C GLY A 92 7.49 -13.68 -0.08
N PRO A 93 8.64 -13.54 -0.76
CA PRO A 93 9.00 -12.42 -1.62
C PRO A 93 8.23 -12.44 -2.95
N PHE A 94 7.68 -11.30 -3.34
CA PHE A 94 7.14 -11.07 -4.68
C PHE A 94 8.20 -10.51 -5.60
N LYS A 95 8.16 -10.89 -6.88
CA LYS A 95 8.81 -10.10 -7.93
C LYS A 95 7.90 -8.94 -8.26
N LEU A 96 8.35 -7.73 -7.93
CA LEU A 96 7.63 -6.50 -8.25
C LEU A 96 7.67 -6.24 -9.77
N ILE A 97 6.72 -5.45 -10.28
CA ILE A 97 6.69 -5.04 -11.69
C ILE A 97 8.01 -4.37 -12.09
N GLN A 98 8.62 -3.63 -11.16
CA GLN A 98 9.90 -2.95 -11.31
C GLN A 98 11.09 -3.92 -11.49
N GLY A 99 10.93 -5.20 -11.11
CA GLY A 99 11.94 -6.25 -11.25
C GLY A 99 12.57 -6.69 -9.93
N ASN A 100 12.46 -5.87 -8.87
CA ASN A 100 12.99 -6.16 -7.53
C ASN A 100 12.17 -7.22 -6.79
N LYS A 101 12.79 -7.89 -5.81
CA LYS A 101 12.08 -8.78 -4.86
C LYS A 101 11.73 -8.02 -3.60
N ALA A 102 10.49 -8.16 -3.11
CA ALA A 102 10.06 -7.51 -1.88
C ALA A 102 9.05 -8.35 -1.09
N ILE A 103 9.02 -8.14 0.23
CA ILE A 103 7.90 -8.54 1.08
C ILE A 103 6.88 -7.41 1.03
N ILE A 104 5.60 -7.75 0.84
CA ILE A 104 4.51 -6.79 0.79
C ILE A 104 3.64 -6.97 2.04
N GLY A 105 3.42 -5.89 2.77
CA GLY A 105 2.37 -5.78 3.78
C GLY A 105 1.15 -5.06 3.20
N ARG A 106 -0.04 -5.63 3.39
CA ARG A 106 -1.31 -5.04 2.92
C ARG A 106 -2.22 -4.78 4.10
N MET A 107 -2.49 -3.50 4.37
CA MET A 107 -3.50 -3.08 5.33
C MET A 107 -4.82 -2.84 4.59
N PRO A 108 -5.89 -3.59 4.89
CA PRO A 108 -7.20 -3.31 4.31
C PRO A 108 -7.75 -2.01 4.91
N ILE A 109 -8.41 -1.19 4.08
CA ILE A 109 -9.08 0.04 4.50
C ILE A 109 -10.56 -0.15 4.23
N PHE A 110 -11.38 -0.02 5.27
CA PHE A 110 -12.84 -0.08 5.16
C PHE A 110 -13.38 1.32 5.43
N SER A 111 -13.95 1.94 4.41
CA SER A 111 -14.62 3.23 4.52
C SER A 111 -15.97 3.14 3.83
N ALA A 112 -16.96 3.89 4.31
CA ALA A 112 -18.26 4.00 3.67
C ALA A 112 -18.24 4.86 2.38
N LEU A 113 -17.08 5.42 2.02
CA LEU A 113 -16.93 6.46 0.98
C LEU A 113 -15.95 6.11 -0.15
N LEU A 114 -15.43 4.88 -0.22
CA LEU A 114 -14.51 4.43 -1.28
C LEU A 114 -14.89 3.06 -1.85
#